data_AF-A0A1G2VA26-F1
#
_entry.id   AF-A0A1G2VA26-F1
#
_cell.length_a   1.000
_cell.length_b   1.000
_cell.length_c   1.000
_cell.angle_alpha   90.00
_cell.angle_beta   90.00
_cell.angle_gamma   90.00
#
_symmetry.space_group_name_H-M   'P 1'
#
loop_
_entity.id
_entity.type
_entity.pdbx_description
1 polymer ?
#
loop_
_entity_poly.entity_id
_entity_poly.type
_entity_poly.pdbx_seq_one_letter_code
_entity_poly.pdbx_strand_id
1 'polypeptide(L)'
;MSLQEDFSKERGWRKTPDTIAYGSDVERALFGNASLARGEKDAGYMPFEQALEFAKKHQPNLLARSRTVKDLRMKVAALCSDTTVPVKFFTAVGTPLDTFHGVDAFFEQGGRIATIDVSLREKEAVKADVLLLASFGKEGEAVVSEEEVLSAARKIAERLNARHLSRAA
;
A
#
# COMPACT_ATOMS: atom_id res chain seq x y z
N MET A 1 -9.80 -8.84 26.86
CA MET A 1 -10.42 -9.86 26.01
C MET A 1 -9.42 -10.24 24.94
N SER A 2 -8.94 -11.48 24.97
CA SER A 2 -7.98 -12.01 24.00
C SER A 2 -8.74 -12.37 22.72
N LEU A 3 -8.53 -11.63 21.64
CA LEU A 3 -9.04 -11.98 20.32
C LEU A 3 -8.13 -13.09 19.76
N GLN A 4 -8.48 -14.35 20.06
CA GLN A 4 -7.98 -15.49 19.30
C GLN A 4 -8.66 -15.46 17.92
N GLU A 5 -7.89 -15.04 16.90
CA GLU A 5 -8.33 -15.03 15.52
C GLU A 5 -8.13 -16.43 14.92
N ASP A 6 -9.23 -17.06 14.50
CA ASP A 6 -9.29 -18.40 13.93
C ASP A 6 -8.91 -18.33 12.44
N PHE A 7 -7.77 -18.93 12.08
CA PHE A 7 -7.28 -19.00 10.71
C PHE A 7 -7.78 -20.27 10.03
N SER A 8 -9.05 -20.28 9.65
CA SER A 8 -9.51 -21.22 8.64
C SER A 8 -10.60 -20.60 7.77
N LYS A 9 -10.34 -20.62 6.46
CA LYS A 9 -11.23 -20.30 5.31
C LYS A 9 -11.05 -18.91 4.69
N GLU A 10 -10.01 -18.77 3.86
CA GLU A 10 -10.19 -18.10 2.56
C GLU A 10 -9.73 -19.05 1.45
N ARG A 11 -10.66 -19.92 1.03
CA ARG A 11 -10.59 -20.57 -0.28
C ARG A 11 -11.07 -19.53 -1.29
N GLY A 12 -10.16 -18.99 -2.09
CA GLY A 12 -10.50 -18.01 -3.10
C GLY A 12 -9.65 -17.99 -4.36
N TRP A 13 -8.72 -18.94 -4.57
CA TRP A 13 -7.92 -18.94 -5.80
C TRP A 13 -7.78 -20.36 -6.36
N ARG A 14 -8.69 -20.70 -7.27
CA ARG A 14 -8.53 -21.78 -8.25
C ARG A 14 -8.88 -21.18 -9.61
N LYS A 15 -7.87 -20.88 -10.44
CA LYS A 15 -7.81 -21.16 -11.90
C LYS A 15 -6.63 -20.45 -12.63
N THR A 16 -5.66 -21.28 -13.03
CA THR A 16 -4.94 -21.38 -14.33
C THR A 16 -4.04 -20.26 -14.91
N PRO A 17 -3.01 -20.61 -15.71
CA PRO A 17 -1.76 -19.84 -15.88
C PRO A 17 -1.71 -18.78 -17.01
N ASP A 18 -2.79 -18.45 -17.72
CA ASP A 18 -2.65 -17.79 -19.04
C ASP A 18 -3.37 -16.44 -19.24
N THR A 19 -3.86 -15.76 -18.19
CA THR A 19 -4.56 -14.46 -18.37
C THR A 19 -4.31 -13.45 -17.25
N ILE A 20 -3.08 -13.39 -16.72
CA ILE A 20 -2.71 -12.43 -15.69
C ILE A 20 -2.32 -11.10 -16.35
N ALA A 21 -2.96 -9.99 -15.94
CA ALA A 21 -2.44 -8.66 -16.21
C ALA A 21 -1.35 -8.39 -15.16
N TYR A 22 -0.14 -8.88 -15.45
CA TYR A 22 0.98 -9.11 -14.53
C TYR A 22 1.30 -8.04 -13.47
N GLY A 23 0.94 -6.76 -13.67
CA GLY A 23 1.17 -5.68 -12.68
C GLY A 23 0.02 -5.48 -11.69
N SER A 24 -1.17 -5.13 -12.19
CA SER A 24 -2.32 -4.76 -11.36
C SER A 24 -2.81 -5.88 -10.44
N ASP A 25 -2.54 -7.14 -10.80
CA ASP A 25 -2.96 -8.29 -9.99
C ASP A 25 -2.05 -8.50 -8.77
N VAL A 26 -0.78 -8.07 -8.85
CA VAL A 26 0.19 -8.15 -7.75
C VAL A 26 -0.10 -7.10 -6.68
N GLU A 27 -0.36 -5.87 -7.11
CA GLU A 27 -0.77 -4.76 -6.23
C GLU A 27 -2.03 -5.14 -5.44
N ARG A 28 -3.04 -5.68 -6.13
CA ARG A 28 -4.28 -6.16 -5.51
C ARG A 28 -4.05 -7.30 -4.55
N ALA A 29 -3.19 -8.27 -4.90
CA ALA A 29 -2.88 -9.40 -4.03
C ALA A 29 -2.19 -8.94 -2.73
N LEU A 30 -1.30 -7.95 -2.83
CA LEU A 30 -0.56 -7.45 -1.68
C LEU A 30 -1.34 -6.44 -0.85
N PHE A 31 -2.01 -5.47 -1.47
CA PHE A 31 -2.60 -4.32 -0.79
C PHE A 31 -4.14 -4.31 -0.76
N GLY A 32 -4.78 -5.20 -1.53
CA GLY A 32 -6.23 -5.20 -1.72
C GLY A 32 -6.70 -4.04 -2.61
N ASN A 33 -8.00 -4.03 -2.92
CA ASN A 33 -8.63 -2.96 -3.71
C ASN A 33 -9.30 -1.92 -2.81
N ALA A 34 -9.31 -0.67 -3.28
CA ALA A 34 -10.23 0.34 -2.74
C ALA A 34 -11.70 -0.08 -2.90
N SER A 35 -12.53 0.31 -1.95
CA SER A 35 -13.98 0.07 -1.96
C SER A 35 -14.70 1.17 -2.72
N LEU A 36 -14.80 1.01 -4.05
CA LEU A 36 -15.43 1.99 -4.94
C LEU A 36 -16.82 1.55 -5.38
N ALA A 37 -17.77 2.49 -5.42
CA ALA A 37 -19.07 2.25 -6.03
C ALA A 37 -18.96 2.26 -7.56
N ARG A 38 -19.90 1.60 -8.24
CA ARG A 38 -19.94 1.53 -9.70
C ARG A 38 -20.12 2.94 -10.29
N GLY A 39 -19.14 3.41 -11.07
CA GLY A 39 -19.16 4.71 -11.74
C GLY A 39 -18.31 5.81 -11.09
N GLU A 40 -17.73 5.57 -9.90
CA GLU A 40 -16.88 6.57 -9.21
C GLU A 40 -15.47 6.72 -9.80
N LYS A 41 -15.10 5.86 -10.77
CA LYS A 41 -13.82 5.92 -11.48
C LYS A 41 -13.78 6.94 -12.62
N ASP A 42 -14.93 7.34 -13.17
CA ASP A 42 -15.01 8.03 -14.47
C ASP A 42 -14.98 9.56 -14.38
N ALA A 43 -14.55 10.12 -13.25
CA ALA A 43 -14.19 11.53 -13.18
C ALA A 43 -12.81 11.71 -13.84
N GLY A 44 -12.64 12.74 -14.67
CA GLY A 44 -11.36 13.03 -15.34
C GLY A 44 -10.17 13.24 -14.38
N TYR A 45 -9.04 13.71 -14.90
CA TYR A 45 -7.82 13.89 -14.12
C TYR A 45 -8.07 14.55 -12.75
N MET A 46 -7.63 13.88 -11.69
CA MET A 46 -7.77 14.34 -10.30
C MET A 46 -6.40 14.77 -9.75
N PRO A 47 -6.25 16.02 -9.26
CA PRO A 47 -5.02 16.48 -8.63
C PRO A 47 -4.61 15.62 -7.42
N PHE A 48 -3.30 15.53 -7.15
CA PHE A 48 -2.73 14.61 -6.16
C PHE A 48 -3.40 14.68 -4.79
N GLU A 49 -3.57 15.88 -4.22
CA GLU A 49 -4.19 16.06 -2.90
C GLU A 49 -5.64 15.57 -2.86
N GLN A 50 -6.40 15.82 -3.94
CA GLN A 50 -7.79 15.34 -4.05
C GLN A 50 -7.84 13.82 -4.22
N ALA A 51 -6.92 13.26 -5.02
CA ALA A 51 -6.80 11.82 -5.21
C ALA A 51 -6.41 11.10 -3.92
N LEU A 52 -5.58 11.73 -3.09
CA LEU A 52 -5.20 11.22 -1.77
C LEU A 52 -6.38 11.19 -0.80
N GLU A 53 -7.12 12.29 -0.69
CA GLU A 53 -8.32 12.34 0.15
C GLU A 53 -9.43 11.41 -0.37
N PHE A 54 -9.52 11.24 -1.70
CA PHE A 54 -10.40 10.25 -2.30
C PHE A 54 -10.02 8.83 -1.88
N ALA A 55 -8.74 8.46 -1.96
CA ALA A 55 -8.28 7.14 -1.52
C ALA A 55 -8.57 6.89 -0.03
N LYS A 56 -8.37 7.88 0.85
CA LYS A 56 -8.68 7.76 2.29
C LYS A 56 -10.16 7.42 2.56
N LYS A 57 -11.08 7.96 1.76
CA LYS A 57 -12.53 7.73 1.92
C LYS A 57 -12.99 6.36 1.42
N HIS A 58 -12.25 5.75 0.51
CA HIS A 58 -12.63 4.49 -0.15
C HIS A 58 -11.76 3.30 0.28
N GLN A 59 -11.42 3.23 1.57
CA GLN A 59 -10.63 2.11 2.08
C GLN A 59 -11.47 0.82 2.19
N PRO A 60 -10.89 -0.34 1.86
CA PRO A 60 -11.52 -1.63 2.14
C PRO A 60 -11.63 -1.88 3.64
N ASN A 61 -12.42 -2.89 4.01
CA ASN A 61 -12.56 -3.31 5.40
C ASN A 61 -11.18 -3.56 6.03
N LEU A 62 -10.90 -2.90 7.16
CA LEU A 62 -9.63 -2.98 7.88
C LEU A 62 -9.26 -4.42 8.30
N LEU A 63 -10.27 -5.26 8.54
CA LEU A 63 -10.07 -6.67 8.91
C LEU A 63 -9.60 -7.53 7.73
N ALA A 64 -9.89 -7.11 6.49
CA ALA A 64 -9.55 -7.82 5.26
C ALA A 64 -8.13 -7.53 4.75
N ARG A 65 -7.27 -6.89 5.56
CA ARG A 65 -5.90 -6.55 5.14
C ARG A 65 -5.00 -7.79 5.12
N SER A 66 -4.17 -7.88 4.07
CA SER A 66 -3.18 -8.94 3.91
C SER A 66 -2.17 -8.95 5.07
N ARG A 67 -1.54 -10.12 5.28
CA ARG A 67 -0.47 -10.27 6.27
C ARG A 67 0.71 -9.33 5.97
N THR A 68 1.06 -9.15 4.69
CA THR A 68 2.14 -8.27 4.26
C THR A 68 1.90 -6.81 4.67
N VAL A 69 0.68 -6.30 4.48
CA VAL A 69 0.32 -4.94 4.92
C VAL A 69 0.40 -4.80 6.44
N LYS A 70 -0.08 -5.82 7.18
CA LYS A 70 -0.01 -5.81 8.64
C LYS A 70 1.44 -5.78 9.12
N ASP A 71 2.30 -6.64 8.57
CA ASP A 71 3.71 -6.73 8.94
C ASP A 71 4.49 -5.46 8.58
N LEU A 72 4.33 -4.97 7.35
CA LEU A 72 4.95 -3.71 6.91
C LEU A 72 4.56 -2.55 7.82
N ARG A 73 3.27 -2.41 8.16
CA ARG A 73 2.79 -1.36 9.08
C ARG A 73 3.39 -1.47 10.47
N MET A 74 3.50 -2.69 11.02
CA MET A 74 4.13 -2.90 12.33
C MET A 74 5.61 -2.51 12.31
N LYS A 75 6.35 -2.92 11.29
CA LYS A 75 7.77 -2.58 11.12
C LYS A 75 7.96 -1.07 10.94
N VAL A 76 7.11 -0.39 10.15
CA VAL A 76 7.14 1.08 10.02
C VAL A 76 6.86 1.75 11.37
N ALA A 77 5.81 1.33 12.07
CA ALA A 77 5.45 1.92 13.36
C ALA A 77 6.56 1.78 14.41
N ALA A 78 7.27 0.64 14.42
CA ALA A 78 8.41 0.41 15.31
C ALA A 78 9.62 1.32 15.01
N LEU A 79 9.72 1.87 13.79
CA LEU A 79 10.81 2.75 13.35
C LEU A 79 10.43 4.24 13.38
N CYS A 80 9.16 4.57 13.61
CA CYS A 80 8.72 5.95 13.72
C CYS A 80 9.07 6.53 15.09
N SER A 81 9.59 7.75 15.09
CA SER A 81 10.04 8.47 16.29
C SER A 81 8.88 8.99 17.15
N ASP A 82 7.76 9.33 16.53
CA ASP A 82 6.54 9.74 17.22
C ASP A 82 5.69 8.51 17.53
N THR A 83 5.70 8.10 18.80
CA THR A 83 4.89 6.96 19.28
C THR A 83 3.48 7.38 19.72
N THR A 84 3.19 8.69 19.75
CA THR A 84 1.90 9.23 20.19
C THR A 84 0.87 9.25 19.07
N VAL A 85 1.32 9.31 17.82
CA VAL A 85 0.47 9.33 16.63
C VAL A 85 0.51 7.96 15.94
N PRO A 86 -0.63 7.30 15.68
CA PRO A 86 -0.63 6.00 15.03
C PRO A 86 -0.23 6.09 13.55
N VAL A 87 0.61 5.17 13.10
CA VAL A 87 0.89 4.95 11.67
C VAL A 87 -0.31 4.30 11.00
N LYS A 88 -0.85 4.98 9.99
CA LYS A 88 -1.97 4.52 9.15
C LYS A 88 -1.44 4.05 7.81
N PHE A 89 -2.12 3.06 7.24
CA PHE A 89 -1.89 2.56 5.89
C PHE A 89 -3.16 2.74 5.07
N PHE A 90 -3.01 3.14 3.82
CA PHE A 90 -4.10 3.30 2.86
C PHE A 90 -3.71 2.63 1.55
N THR A 91 -4.58 1.76 1.01
CA THR A 91 -4.45 1.29 -0.37
C THR A 91 -4.99 2.36 -1.31
N ALA A 92 -4.28 2.60 -2.40
CA ALA A 92 -4.69 3.45 -3.50
C ALA A 92 -5.03 2.64 -4.76
N VAL A 93 -4.84 1.32 -4.73
CA VAL A 93 -5.13 0.41 -5.85
C VAL A 93 -6.55 0.58 -6.36
N GLY A 94 -6.67 0.92 -7.63
CA GLY A 94 -7.91 1.19 -8.32
C GLY A 94 -8.50 2.59 -8.07
N THR A 95 -7.82 3.49 -7.35
CA THR A 95 -8.27 4.88 -7.16
C THR A 95 -7.63 5.82 -8.20
N PRO A 96 -8.10 7.08 -8.32
CA PRO A 96 -7.42 8.10 -9.11
C PRO A 96 -5.96 8.34 -8.68
N LEU A 97 -5.59 8.04 -7.43
CA LEU A 97 -4.22 8.18 -6.94
C LEU A 97 -3.29 7.15 -7.61
N ASP A 98 -3.74 5.91 -7.74
CA ASP A 98 -3.10 4.88 -8.56
C ASP A 98 -3.09 5.29 -10.04
N THR A 99 -4.28 5.52 -10.62
CA THR A 99 -4.43 5.71 -12.07
C THR A 99 -3.68 6.93 -12.63
N PHE A 100 -3.68 8.06 -11.93
CA PHE A 100 -3.09 9.31 -12.43
C PHE A 100 -1.71 9.62 -11.87
N HIS A 101 -1.36 9.09 -10.69
CA HIS A 101 -0.12 9.44 -10.00
C HIS A 101 0.84 8.26 -9.83
N GLY A 102 0.41 7.02 -10.14
CA GLY A 102 1.26 5.83 -10.06
C GLY A 102 1.66 5.52 -8.62
N VAL A 103 0.70 5.61 -7.70
CA VAL A 103 0.87 5.30 -6.29
C VAL A 103 -0.14 4.23 -5.90
N ASP A 104 0.36 3.07 -5.47
CA ASP A 104 -0.47 1.91 -5.12
C ASP A 104 -0.93 1.93 -3.66
N ALA A 105 -0.14 2.56 -2.80
CA ALA A 105 -0.48 2.74 -1.40
C ALA A 105 0.28 3.92 -0.79
N PHE A 106 -0.12 4.32 0.41
CA PHE A 106 0.64 5.27 1.20
C PHE A 106 0.45 5.05 2.71
N PHE A 107 1.45 5.50 3.45
CA PHE A 107 1.43 5.61 4.90
C PHE A 107 1.23 7.05 5.33
N GLU A 108 0.53 7.24 6.44
CA GLU A 108 0.30 8.56 7.03
C GLU A 108 0.56 8.53 8.54
N GLN A 109 1.31 9.51 9.04
CA GLN A 109 1.51 9.76 10.46
C GLN A 109 1.66 11.26 10.71
N GLY A 110 0.79 11.84 11.54
CA GLY A 110 0.89 13.24 11.94
C GLY A 110 0.83 14.25 10.77
N GLY A 111 0.05 13.93 9.72
CA GLY A 111 -0.04 14.75 8.50
C GLY A 111 1.09 14.55 7.49
N ARG A 112 2.10 13.72 7.81
CA ARG A 112 3.17 13.34 6.89
C ARG A 112 2.77 12.10 6.11
N ILE A 113 3.15 12.05 4.84
CA ILE A 113 2.77 11.01 3.90
C ILE A 113 4.03 10.40 3.30
N ALA A 114 4.02 9.07 3.15
CA ALA A 114 5.02 8.31 2.40
C ALA A 114 4.30 7.37 1.43
N THR A 115 4.57 7.51 0.15
CA THR A 115 3.91 6.78 -0.95
C THR A 115 4.68 5.54 -1.36
N ILE A 116 3.97 4.54 -1.87
CA ILE A 116 4.50 3.24 -2.28
C ILE A 116 3.98 2.89 -3.67
N ASP A 117 4.90 2.43 -4.52
CA ASP A 117 4.64 1.74 -5.79
C ASP A 117 5.15 0.30 -5.64
N VAL A 118 4.38 -0.68 -6.09
CA VAL A 118 4.70 -2.10 -6.11
C VAL A 118 5.13 -2.46 -7.51
N SER A 119 6.15 -3.30 -7.61
CA SER A 119 6.60 -3.79 -8.91
C SER A 119 7.18 -5.19 -8.82
N LEU A 120 7.04 -5.95 -9.90
CA LEU A 120 7.72 -7.22 -10.09
C LEU A 120 9.19 -7.09 -10.53
N ARG A 121 9.62 -5.86 -10.84
CA ARG A 121 10.97 -5.55 -11.33
C ARG A 121 11.43 -4.18 -10.88
N GLU A 122 12.74 -3.98 -10.85
CA GLU A 122 13.30 -2.65 -10.67
C GLU A 122 12.84 -1.70 -11.81
N LYS A 123 12.67 -0.44 -11.46
CA LYS A 123 12.32 0.65 -12.39
C LYS A 123 13.35 1.76 -12.18
N GLU A 124 13.87 2.32 -13.27
CA GLU A 124 14.83 3.45 -13.21
C GLU A 124 14.18 4.73 -12.68
N ALA A 125 12.88 4.90 -12.92
CA ALA A 125 12.10 6.03 -12.43
C ALA A 125 10.88 5.54 -11.64
N VAL A 126 10.81 5.97 -10.38
CA VAL A 126 9.71 5.67 -9.45
C VAL A 126 9.08 7.00 -9.04
N LYS A 127 7.76 7.14 -9.23
CA LYS A 127 7.02 8.36 -8.85
C LYS A 127 6.71 8.41 -7.35
N ALA A 128 6.68 7.26 -6.71
CA ALA A 128 6.47 7.10 -5.28
C ALA A 128 7.77 7.28 -4.47
N ASP A 129 7.65 7.53 -3.16
CA ASP A 129 8.80 7.62 -2.25
C ASP A 129 9.52 6.27 -2.10
N VAL A 130 8.79 5.16 -2.22
CA VAL A 130 9.31 3.81 -2.05
C VAL A 130 8.80 2.86 -3.13
N LEU A 131 9.72 2.16 -3.79
CA LEU A 131 9.41 0.98 -4.61
C LEU A 131 9.47 -0.27 -3.74
N LEU A 132 8.41 -1.08 -3.75
CA LEU A 132 8.35 -2.38 -3.09
C LEU A 132 8.46 -3.49 -4.15
N LEU A 133 9.55 -4.23 -4.13
CA LEU A 133 9.74 -5.34 -5.08
C LEU A 133 9.02 -6.59 -4.58
N ALA A 134 8.05 -7.01 -5.38
CA ALA A 134 7.32 -8.25 -5.20
C ALA A 134 7.86 -9.34 -6.13
N SER A 135 7.65 -10.59 -5.75
CA SER A 135 7.92 -11.76 -6.57
C SER A 135 6.78 -12.76 -6.47
N PHE A 136 6.82 -13.80 -7.30
CA PHE A 136 5.88 -14.90 -7.18
C PHE A 136 6.49 -16.04 -6.37
N GLY A 137 5.73 -16.52 -5.38
CA GLY A 137 6.04 -17.72 -4.63
C GLY A 137 5.87 -18.98 -5.48
N LYS A 138 6.15 -20.13 -4.87
CA LYS A 138 6.10 -21.43 -5.56
C LYS A 138 4.69 -21.84 -5.99
N GLU A 139 3.66 -21.28 -5.36
CA GLU A 139 2.25 -21.54 -5.68
C GLU A 139 1.64 -20.45 -6.57
N GLY A 140 2.47 -19.52 -7.08
CA GLY A 140 2.05 -18.40 -7.93
C GLY A 140 1.45 -17.23 -7.16
N GLU A 141 1.58 -17.23 -5.83
CA GLU A 141 1.12 -16.16 -4.96
C GLU A 141 2.10 -14.98 -4.95
N ALA A 142 1.58 -13.75 -4.92
CA ALA A 142 2.43 -12.57 -4.79
C ALA A 142 3.03 -12.51 -3.37
N VAL A 143 4.35 -12.48 -3.29
CA VAL A 143 5.10 -12.40 -2.03
C VAL A 143 6.09 -11.26 -2.07
N VAL A 144 6.47 -10.80 -0.88
CA VAL A 144 7.55 -9.82 -0.68
C VAL A 144 8.51 -10.47 0.31
N SER A 145 9.81 -10.43 0.02
CA SER A 145 10.82 -10.98 0.93
C SER A 145 10.88 -10.15 2.22
N GLU A 146 11.32 -10.76 3.32
CA GLU A 146 11.48 -10.02 4.58
C GLU A 146 12.48 -8.87 4.46
N GLU A 147 13.54 -9.05 3.67
CA GLU A 147 14.53 -8.00 3.37
C GLU A 147 13.89 -6.79 2.68
N GLU A 148 13.04 -7.03 1.67
CA GLU A 148 12.30 -5.98 0.97
C GLU A 148 11.31 -5.27 1.90
N VAL A 149 10.59 -6.01 2.74
CA VAL A 149 9.68 -5.42 3.75
C VAL A 149 10.48 -4.53 4.72
N LEU A 150 11.63 -5.00 5.21
CA LEU A 150 12.47 -4.22 6.14
C LEU A 150 13.08 -2.99 5.48
N SER A 151 13.56 -3.12 4.25
CA SER A 151 14.10 -2.03 3.44
C SER A 151 13.04 -0.96 3.20
N ALA A 152 11.84 -1.36 2.75
CA ALA A 152 10.72 -0.46 2.57
C ALA A 152 10.30 0.21 3.89
N ALA A 153 10.21 -0.55 4.98
CA ALA A 153 9.82 -0.01 6.28
C ALA A 153 10.76 1.10 6.76
N ARG A 154 12.08 0.94 6.56
CA ARG A 154 13.09 1.97 6.89
C ARG A 154 12.88 3.24 6.06
N LYS A 155 12.76 3.10 4.74
CA LYS A 155 12.55 4.25 3.84
C LYS A 155 11.26 5.02 4.16
N ILE A 156 10.17 4.29 4.42
CA ILE A 156 8.89 4.87 4.84
C ILE A 156 9.06 5.62 6.17
N ALA A 157 9.67 4.99 7.17
CA ALA A 157 9.87 5.60 8.48
C ALA A 157 10.78 6.83 8.41
N GLU A 158 11.86 6.80 7.62
CA GLU A 158 12.70 7.97 7.35
C GLU A 158 11.87 9.13 6.78
N ARG A 159 10.99 8.84 5.83
CA ARG A 159 10.09 9.83 5.23
C ARG A 159 9.10 10.42 6.24
N LEU A 160 8.53 9.58 7.11
CA LEU A 160 7.59 10.01 8.17
C LEU A 160 8.28 10.71 9.34
N ASN A 161 9.56 10.41 9.59
CA ASN A 161 10.37 11.06 10.62
C ASN A 161 11.00 12.36 10.15
N ALA A 162 11.09 12.59 8.83
CA ALA A 162 11.63 13.81 8.28
C ALA A 162 10.88 15.02 8.88
N ARG A 163 11.62 15.90 9.55
CA ARG A 163 11.06 17.16 10.04
C ARG A 163 10.48 17.90 8.84
N HIS A 164 9.29 18.48 8.99
CA HIS A 164 8.87 19.54 8.09
C HIS A 164 9.99 20.58 8.12
N LEU A 165 10.77 20.66 7.05
CA LEU A 165 11.36 21.93 6.68
C LEU A 165 10.14 22.79 6.40
N SER A 166 9.68 23.50 7.42
CA SER A 166 8.76 24.61 7.24
C SER A 166 9.33 25.40 6.07
N ARG A 167 8.54 25.57 5.01
CA ARG A 167 8.78 26.67 4.06
C ARG A 167 8.93 27.90 4.94
N ALA A 168 10.18 28.33 5.11
CA ALA A 168 10.50 29.57 5.79
C ALA A 168 9.86 30.66 4.95
N ALA A 169 9.04 31.47 5.64
CA ALA A 169 8.56 32.82 5.32
C ALA A 169 8.33 33.16 3.84
#